data_AF-A0A074XJQ4-F1
#
_entry.id   AF-A0A074XJQ4-F1
#
_cell.length_a   1.000
_cell.length_b   1.000
_cell.length_c   1.000
_cell.angle_alpha   90.00
_cell.angle_beta   90.00
_cell.angle_gamma   90.00
#
_symmetry.space_group_name_H-M   'P 1'
#
loop_
_entity.id
_entity.type
_entity.pdbx_description
1 polymer ?
#
loop_
_entity_poly.entity_id
_entity_poly.type
_entity_poly.pdbx_seq_one_letter_code
_entity_poly.pdbx_strand_id
1 'polypeptide(L)'
;MNLRLQEKFCQAHKARNADDVWNDRGYPKIDWSALQDRLKAHRHHIRAILDNDKARESPYYKQHAKMIKSAKGHTATAAGGRFTGLRAGYYGSKGEKIIAENIVRTFSDKLRELSETDPIIASGGASGGMSGFVHAILVPEMVVELIMEDMNCERDKARLVLSESVDMGEIFNEEEDEKARRVEVDLLDTSILDDDNDDNSHQSILTEKPRKKFRLA
;
A
#
# COMPACT_ATOMS: atom_id res chain seq x y z
N MET A 1 -25.82 18.96 -11.62
CA MET A 1 -24.40 19.01 -12.06
C MET A 1 -23.86 17.60 -11.97
N ASN A 2 -23.40 17.00 -13.08
CA ASN A 2 -23.26 15.54 -13.18
C ASN A 2 -21.85 15.09 -12.74
N LEU A 3 -21.70 14.78 -11.44
CA LEU A 3 -20.45 14.38 -10.78
C LEU A 3 -19.71 13.26 -11.54
N ARG A 4 -20.44 12.27 -12.06
CA ARG A 4 -19.90 11.14 -12.84
C ARG A 4 -19.21 11.55 -14.15
N LEU A 5 -19.62 12.67 -14.76
CA LEU A 5 -18.98 13.17 -15.98
C LEU A 5 -17.70 13.95 -15.63
N GLN A 6 -17.70 14.64 -14.49
CA GLN A 6 -16.54 15.39 -13.99
C GLN A 6 -15.42 14.45 -13.49
N GLU A 7 -15.77 13.34 -12.84
CA GLU A 7 -14.81 12.28 -12.46
C GLU A 7 -14.17 11.61 -13.67
N LYS A 8 -14.95 11.27 -14.69
CA LYS A 8 -14.42 10.71 -15.95
C LYS A 8 -13.50 11.69 -16.68
N PHE A 9 -13.79 12.99 -16.65
CA PHE A 9 -12.90 14.02 -17.18
C PHE A 9 -11.62 14.18 -16.35
N CYS A 10 -11.70 14.11 -15.01
CA CYS A 10 -10.54 14.10 -14.13
C CYS A 10 -9.66 12.87 -14.35
N GLN A 11 -10.26 11.68 -14.46
CA GLN A 11 -9.54 10.43 -14.74
C GLN A 11 -8.93 10.45 -16.13
N ALA A 12 -9.64 10.92 -17.16
CA ALA A 12 -9.11 11.03 -18.52
C ALA A 12 -8.01 12.10 -18.63
N HIS A 13 -8.12 13.23 -17.93
CA HIS A 13 -7.07 14.25 -17.89
C HIS A 13 -5.86 13.78 -17.07
N LYS A 14 -6.08 13.11 -15.94
CA LYS A 14 -5.02 12.44 -15.18
C LYS A 14 -4.35 11.37 -16.03
N ALA A 15 -5.09 10.55 -16.77
CA ALA A 15 -4.55 9.51 -17.64
C ALA A 15 -3.70 10.10 -18.77
N ARG A 16 -4.17 11.14 -19.48
CA ARG A 16 -3.38 11.81 -20.52
C ARG A 16 -2.10 12.43 -19.96
N ASN A 17 -2.18 13.15 -18.85
CA ASN A 17 -0.99 13.67 -18.18
C ASN A 17 -0.09 12.53 -17.67
N ALA A 18 -0.67 11.41 -17.28
CA ALA A 18 0.08 10.27 -16.78
C ALA A 18 0.80 9.53 -17.92
N ASP A 19 0.21 9.43 -19.12
CA ASP A 19 0.88 8.89 -20.31
C ASP A 19 2.06 9.78 -20.70
N ASP A 20 1.88 11.11 -20.68
CA ASP A 20 2.94 12.07 -20.97
C ASP A 20 4.06 11.99 -19.92
N VAL A 21 3.72 11.91 -18.63
CA VAL A 21 4.69 11.75 -17.53
C VAL A 21 5.38 10.39 -17.60
N TRP A 22 4.69 9.31 -17.97
CA TRP A 22 5.28 7.98 -18.12
C TRP A 22 6.37 7.97 -19.21
N ASN A 23 6.07 8.60 -20.34
CA ASN A 23 7.00 8.74 -21.45
C ASN A 23 8.16 9.70 -21.13
N ASP A 24 7.88 10.85 -20.50
CA ASP A 24 8.89 11.85 -20.10
C ASP A 24 9.87 11.28 -19.05
N ARG A 25 9.36 10.48 -18.11
CA ARG A 25 10.18 9.78 -17.10
C ARG A 25 10.90 8.55 -17.67
N GLY A 26 10.56 8.12 -18.88
CA GLY A 26 11.18 6.99 -19.57
C GLY A 26 10.91 5.64 -18.91
N TYR A 27 9.74 5.47 -18.30
CA TYR A 27 9.38 4.18 -17.69
C TYR A 27 9.12 3.12 -18.76
N PRO A 28 9.61 1.88 -18.56
CA PRO A 28 9.47 0.81 -19.55
C PRO A 28 8.02 0.35 -19.69
N LYS A 29 7.67 -0.21 -20.85
CA LYS A 29 6.43 -0.97 -20.96
C LYS A 29 6.63 -2.35 -20.31
N ILE A 30 5.85 -2.64 -19.27
CA ILE A 30 6.00 -3.87 -18.48
C ILE A 30 5.42 -5.06 -19.23
N ASP A 31 6.25 -6.08 -19.49
CA ASP A 31 5.80 -7.39 -19.94
C ASP A 31 5.54 -8.32 -18.74
N TRP A 32 4.26 -8.42 -18.38
CA TRP A 32 3.80 -9.26 -17.27
C TRP A 32 4.08 -10.75 -17.47
N SER A 33 4.15 -11.22 -18.72
CA SER A 33 4.42 -12.63 -19.04
C SER A 33 5.88 -12.98 -18.78
N ALA A 34 6.79 -12.08 -19.14
CA ALA A 34 8.23 -12.23 -18.92
C ALA A 34 8.67 -11.93 -17.47
N LEU A 35 7.84 -11.23 -16.68
CA LEU A 35 8.17 -10.84 -15.31
C LEU A 35 8.55 -12.04 -14.44
N GLN A 36 7.87 -13.18 -14.58
CA GLN A 36 8.21 -14.38 -13.80
C GLN A 36 9.62 -14.89 -14.07
N ASP A 37 10.09 -14.79 -15.32
CA ASP A 37 11.43 -15.24 -15.70
C ASP A 37 12.51 -14.25 -15.26
N ARG A 38 12.21 -12.95 -15.31
CA ARG A 38 13.08 -11.91 -14.71
C ARG A 38 13.23 -12.09 -13.21
N LEU A 39 12.14 -12.36 -12.50
CA LEU A 39 12.17 -12.69 -11.08
C LEU A 39 13.02 -13.92 -10.78
N LYS A 40 13.04 -14.92 -11.68
CA LYS A 40 13.92 -16.08 -11.55
C LYS A 40 15.39 -15.70 -11.68
N ALA A 41 15.74 -14.82 -12.63
CA ALA A 41 17.11 -14.36 -12.82
C ALA A 41 17.68 -13.67 -11.56
N HIS A 42 16.86 -12.89 -10.87
CA HIS A 42 17.25 -12.15 -9.66
C HIS A 42 17.12 -12.95 -8.35
N ARG A 43 16.79 -14.24 -8.40
CA ARG A 43 16.64 -15.08 -7.19
C ARG A 43 17.90 -15.11 -6.33
N HIS A 44 19.07 -15.12 -6.95
CA HIS A 44 20.34 -15.15 -6.23
C HIS A 44 20.54 -13.90 -5.37
N HIS A 45 20.04 -12.74 -5.83
CA HIS A 45 20.10 -11.50 -5.08
C HIS A 45 19.25 -11.57 -3.80
N ILE A 46 17.97 -11.95 -3.92
CA ILE A 46 17.09 -12.10 -2.76
C ILE A 46 17.61 -13.18 -1.80
N ARG A 47 18.10 -14.30 -2.33
CA ARG A 47 18.73 -15.32 -1.51
C ARG A 47 19.93 -14.78 -0.74
N ALA A 48 20.78 -13.99 -1.39
CA ALA A 48 21.94 -13.38 -0.73
C ALA A 48 21.54 -12.41 0.39
N ILE A 49 20.40 -11.72 0.26
CA ILE A 49 19.81 -10.88 1.31
C ILE A 49 19.38 -11.74 2.51
N LEU A 50 18.72 -12.87 2.25
CA LEU A 50 18.23 -13.79 3.28
C LEU A 50 19.35 -14.57 4.00
N ASP A 51 20.42 -14.92 3.29
CA ASP A 51 21.46 -15.83 3.81
C ASP A 51 22.61 -15.12 4.57
N ASN A 52 22.90 -13.85 4.31
CA ASN A 52 24.16 -13.21 4.78
C ASN A 52 24.00 -12.09 5.83
N ASP A 53 22.91 -12.04 6.60
CA ASP A 53 22.57 -10.87 7.44
C ASP A 53 22.50 -9.53 6.66
N LYS A 54 22.68 -9.53 5.33
CA LYS A 54 22.60 -8.37 4.45
C LYS A 54 21.20 -7.76 4.44
N ALA A 55 20.18 -8.55 4.77
CA ALA A 55 18.87 -8.02 5.15
C ALA A 55 19.03 -6.89 6.17
N ARG A 56 19.86 -7.02 7.21
CA ARG A 56 20.08 -5.98 8.23
C ARG A 56 20.80 -4.73 7.70
N GLU A 57 21.56 -4.88 6.62
CA GLU A 57 22.25 -3.76 5.96
C GLU A 57 21.32 -2.98 5.03
N SER A 58 20.28 -3.63 4.50
CA SER A 58 19.25 -3.03 3.65
C SER A 58 18.65 -1.78 4.32
N PRO A 59 18.55 -0.65 3.59
CA PRO A 59 17.83 0.52 4.06
C PRO A 59 16.39 0.19 4.48
N TYR A 60 15.75 -0.73 3.76
CA TYR A 60 14.36 -1.13 4.00
C TYR A 60 14.20 -1.89 5.32
N TYR A 61 15.14 -2.79 5.65
CA TYR A 61 15.13 -3.47 6.94
C TYR A 61 15.32 -2.47 8.08
N LYS A 62 16.30 -1.56 7.96
CA LYS A 62 16.56 -0.52 8.98
C LYS A 62 15.34 0.37 9.18
N GLN A 63 14.69 0.76 8.09
CA GLN A 63 13.47 1.57 8.12
C GLN A 63 12.33 0.81 8.80
N HIS A 64 12.08 -0.44 8.40
CA HIS A 64 11.04 -1.29 8.98
C HIS A 64 11.29 -1.56 10.47
N ALA A 65 12.53 -1.91 10.84
CA ALA A 65 12.94 -2.11 12.23
C ALA A 65 12.72 -0.85 13.08
N LYS A 66 13.00 0.34 12.53
CA LYS A 66 12.76 1.63 13.19
C LYS A 66 11.26 1.85 13.41
N MET A 67 10.42 1.59 12.39
CA MET A 67 8.96 1.71 12.51
C MET A 67 8.42 0.80 13.61
N ILE A 68 8.84 -0.47 13.66
CA ILE A 68 8.42 -1.43 14.69
C ILE A 68 8.80 -0.96 16.09
N LYS A 69 10.03 -0.44 16.26
CA LYS A 69 10.49 0.10 17.54
C LYS A 69 9.66 1.31 17.99
N SER A 70 9.34 2.21 17.06
CA SER A 70 8.49 3.37 17.35
C SER A 70 7.04 2.99 17.68
N ALA A 71 6.50 1.96 17.01
CA ALA A 71 5.14 1.46 17.26
C ALA A 71 4.97 0.80 18.63
N LYS A 72 6.04 0.30 19.25
CA LYS A 72 6.00 -0.26 20.62
C LYS A 72 5.80 0.81 21.72
N GLY A 73 5.96 2.11 21.42
CA GLY A 73 5.88 3.21 22.41
C GLY A 73 4.60 4.05 22.37
N HIS A 74 3.78 3.94 21.32
CA HIS A 74 2.54 4.69 21.16
C HIS A 74 1.39 3.73 20.87
N THR A 75 0.26 3.89 21.59
CA THR A 75 -1.00 3.21 21.29
C THR A 75 -1.29 3.34 19.80
N ALA A 76 -1.38 2.20 19.11
CA ALA A 76 -1.54 2.06 17.68
C ALA A 76 -2.93 2.52 17.19
N THR A 77 -3.21 3.82 17.30
CA THR A 77 -4.45 4.44 16.79
C THR A 77 -4.20 5.72 15.98
N ALA A 78 -2.96 6.02 15.60
CA ALA A 78 -2.66 7.04 14.58
C ALA A 78 -2.43 6.35 13.23
N ALA A 79 -3.51 6.29 12.44
CA ALA A 79 -3.65 5.70 11.11
C ALA A 79 -3.60 4.16 11.05
N GLY A 80 -4.63 3.56 10.46
CA GLY A 80 -4.75 2.11 10.31
C GLY A 80 -3.48 1.48 9.74
N GLY A 81 -2.78 0.72 10.60
CA GLY A 81 -1.49 0.06 10.33
C GLY A 81 -1.57 -1.08 9.32
N ARG A 82 -2.10 -0.79 8.13
CA ARG A 82 -1.82 -1.55 6.91
C ARG A 82 -0.54 -0.96 6.35
N PHE A 83 0.50 -1.77 6.34
CA PHE A 83 1.69 -1.68 5.48
C PHE A 83 1.75 -0.45 4.54
N THR A 84 2.39 0.66 4.97
CA THR A 84 2.44 1.93 4.20
C THR A 84 3.74 2.16 3.42
N GLY A 85 4.70 1.24 3.42
CA GLY A 85 6.08 1.60 3.09
C GLY A 85 6.66 0.84 1.92
N LEU A 86 6.55 1.42 0.72
CA LEU A 86 7.09 0.98 -0.58
C LEU A 86 6.26 -0.06 -1.34
N ARG A 87 5.21 0.46 -1.98
CA ARG A 87 4.61 -0.15 -3.17
C ARG A 87 5.68 -0.38 -4.23
N ALA A 88 5.42 -1.30 -5.16
CA ALA A 88 6.35 -1.70 -6.22
C ALA A 88 6.69 -0.60 -7.27
N GLY A 89 6.69 0.68 -6.89
CA GLY A 89 6.92 1.82 -7.79
C GLY A 89 5.97 1.77 -8.97
N TYR A 90 6.49 2.00 -10.18
CA TYR A 90 5.72 1.91 -11.41
C TYR A 90 5.14 0.52 -11.68
N TYR A 91 5.58 -0.54 -11.00
CA TYR A 91 4.94 -1.85 -11.13
C TYR A 91 3.56 -1.93 -10.45
N GLY A 92 3.21 -0.97 -9.59
CA GLY A 92 1.88 -0.87 -8.97
C GLY A 92 1.49 -2.06 -8.09
N SER A 93 0.23 -2.11 -7.66
CA SER A 93 -0.28 -3.19 -6.83
C SER A 93 -0.27 -4.56 -7.53
N LYS A 94 -0.35 -4.57 -8.88
CA LYS A 94 -0.22 -5.79 -9.69
C LYS A 94 1.15 -6.42 -9.59
N GLY A 95 2.18 -5.63 -9.83
CA GLY A 95 3.53 -6.15 -9.70
C GLY A 95 3.87 -6.50 -8.28
N GLU A 96 3.42 -5.71 -7.30
CA GLU A 96 3.61 -6.03 -5.88
C GLU A 96 3.09 -7.43 -5.53
N LYS A 97 1.85 -7.76 -5.91
CA LYS A 97 1.25 -9.08 -5.68
C LYS A 97 2.06 -10.18 -6.37
N ILE A 98 2.35 -10.02 -7.66
CA ILE A 98 3.09 -11.01 -8.45
C ILE A 98 4.47 -11.29 -7.84
N ILE A 99 5.16 -10.24 -7.41
CA ILE A 99 6.50 -10.30 -6.82
C ILE A 99 6.44 -10.97 -5.45
N ALA A 100 5.52 -10.53 -4.58
CA ALA A 100 5.34 -11.09 -3.25
C ALA A 100 5.01 -12.60 -3.30
N GLU A 101 4.07 -13.00 -4.16
CA GLU A 101 3.71 -14.40 -4.38
C GLU A 101 4.90 -15.22 -4.90
N ASN A 102 5.71 -14.68 -5.81
CA ASN A 102 6.90 -15.35 -6.30
C ASN A 102 7.93 -15.55 -5.18
N ILE A 103 8.16 -14.53 -4.35
CA ILE A 103 9.11 -14.57 -3.24
C ILE A 103 8.67 -15.62 -2.20
N VAL A 104 7.41 -15.55 -1.75
CA VAL A 104 6.87 -16.50 -0.76
C VAL A 104 6.95 -17.93 -1.27
N ARG A 105 6.57 -18.16 -2.54
CA ARG A 105 6.64 -19.49 -3.16
C ARG A 105 8.07 -20.00 -3.32
N THR A 106 9.02 -19.12 -3.63
CA THR A 106 10.42 -19.52 -3.92
C THR A 106 11.24 -19.71 -2.65
N PHE A 107 10.96 -18.94 -1.61
CA PHE A 107 11.77 -18.87 -0.39
C PHE A 107 11.01 -19.31 0.87
N SER A 108 9.93 -20.09 0.73
CA SER A 108 9.06 -20.52 1.84
C SER A 108 9.85 -21.12 3.01
N ASP A 109 10.78 -22.02 2.72
CA ASP A 109 11.56 -22.73 3.75
C ASP A 109 12.47 -21.77 4.50
N LYS A 110 13.12 -20.84 3.77
CA LYS A 110 14.01 -19.86 4.38
C LYS A 110 13.25 -18.82 5.19
N LEU A 111 12.09 -18.37 4.69
CA LEU A 111 11.21 -17.47 5.42
C LEU A 111 10.71 -18.10 6.72
N ARG A 112 10.41 -19.42 6.70
CA ARG A 112 10.01 -20.17 7.89
C ARG A 112 11.16 -20.27 8.91
N GLU A 113 12.37 -20.62 8.47
CA GLU A 113 13.57 -20.63 9.33
C GLU A 113 13.82 -19.24 9.96
N LEU A 114 13.71 -18.18 9.16
CA LEU A 114 13.89 -16.81 9.65
C LEU A 114 12.77 -16.37 10.61
N SER A 115 11.56 -16.93 10.50
CA SER A 115 10.48 -16.64 11.44
C SER A 115 10.73 -17.18 12.85
N GLU A 116 11.62 -18.18 12.98
CA GLU A 116 12.03 -18.74 14.27
C GLU A 116 13.21 -17.98 14.88
N THR A 117 13.99 -17.28 14.06
CA THR A 117 15.30 -16.71 14.45
C THR A 117 15.37 -15.18 14.39
N ASP A 118 14.68 -14.51 13.45
CA ASP A 118 14.66 -13.05 13.32
C ASP A 118 13.47 -12.43 14.09
N PRO A 119 13.72 -11.58 15.10
CA PRO A 119 12.67 -10.92 15.88
C PRO A 119 11.67 -10.08 15.07
N ILE A 120 12.08 -9.53 13.92
CA ILE A 120 11.20 -8.73 13.04
C ILE A 120 10.14 -9.61 12.39
N ILE A 121 10.50 -10.84 12.03
CA ILE A 121 9.59 -11.80 11.40
C ILE A 121 8.79 -12.55 12.48
N ALA A 122 9.43 -12.89 13.59
CA ALA A 122 8.84 -13.67 14.68
C ALA A 122 7.66 -12.98 15.36
N SER A 123 7.66 -11.64 15.45
CA SER A 123 6.50 -10.93 15.98
C SER A 123 5.40 -10.77 14.92
N GLY A 124 4.26 -11.44 15.10
CA GLY A 124 3.07 -11.27 14.24
C GLY A 124 2.30 -9.96 14.45
N GLY A 125 2.69 -9.16 15.45
CA GLY A 125 2.02 -7.90 15.82
C GLY A 125 2.43 -6.70 14.95
N ALA A 126 2.98 -5.65 15.57
CA ALA A 126 3.32 -4.38 14.91
C ALA A 126 4.31 -4.48 13.72
N SER A 127 4.95 -5.63 13.52
CA SER A 127 5.86 -5.93 12.42
C SER A 127 5.24 -6.67 11.23
N GLY A 128 3.98 -7.10 11.34
CA GLY A 128 3.27 -7.79 10.25
C GLY A 128 3.77 -9.22 9.95
N GLY A 129 4.63 -9.79 10.80
CA GLY A 129 5.19 -11.14 10.66
C GLY A 129 5.93 -11.36 9.33
N MET A 130 5.82 -12.58 8.79
CA MET A 130 6.41 -12.93 7.49
C MET A 130 5.89 -12.06 6.34
N SER A 131 4.59 -11.74 6.34
CA SER A 131 4.01 -10.89 5.30
C SER A 131 4.59 -9.47 5.34
N GLY A 132 4.65 -8.87 6.53
CA GLY A 132 5.27 -7.55 6.71
C GLY A 132 6.74 -7.52 6.28
N PHE A 133 7.50 -8.59 6.57
CA PHE A 133 8.89 -8.70 6.12
C PHE A 133 9.01 -8.78 4.59
N VAL A 134 8.17 -9.59 3.93
CA VAL A 134 8.16 -9.70 2.47
C VAL A 134 7.84 -8.36 1.82
N HIS A 135 6.74 -7.73 2.22
CA HIS A 135 6.30 -6.46 1.63
C HIS A 135 7.22 -5.29 1.98
N ALA A 136 7.83 -5.28 3.18
CA ALA A 136 8.70 -4.18 3.59
C ALA A 136 10.09 -4.20 3.04
N ILE A 137 10.62 -5.38 2.76
CA ILE A 137 12.05 -5.55 2.52
C ILE A 137 12.25 -6.27 1.20
N LEU A 138 11.68 -7.47 1.04
CA LEU A 138 12.00 -8.31 -0.11
C LEU A 138 11.38 -7.80 -1.40
N VAL A 139 10.13 -7.31 -1.35
CA VAL A 139 9.48 -6.68 -2.51
C VAL A 139 10.27 -5.45 -2.98
N PRO A 140 10.55 -4.42 -2.16
CA PRO A 140 11.26 -3.25 -2.62
C PRO A 140 12.70 -3.55 -3.09
N GLU A 141 13.42 -4.48 -2.45
CA GLU A 141 14.74 -4.92 -2.95
C GLU A 141 14.64 -5.58 -4.33
N MET A 142 13.65 -6.46 -4.54
CA MET A 142 13.43 -7.07 -5.85
C MET A 142 13.09 -6.03 -6.91
N VAL A 143 12.21 -5.07 -6.59
CA VAL A 143 11.80 -4.04 -7.53
C VAL A 143 12.96 -3.11 -7.87
N VAL A 144 13.85 -2.80 -6.93
CA VAL A 144 15.07 -2.03 -7.22
C VAL A 144 15.93 -2.75 -8.27
N GLU A 145 16.15 -4.06 -8.15
CA GLU A 145 16.92 -4.81 -9.16
C GLU A 145 16.22 -4.81 -10.52
N LEU A 146 14.89 -4.91 -10.55
CA LEU A 146 14.11 -4.80 -11.79
C LEU A 146 14.20 -3.41 -12.43
N ILE A 147 14.16 -2.34 -11.63
CA ILE A 147 14.33 -0.95 -12.11
C ILE A 147 15.75 -0.73 -12.63
N MET A 148 16.76 -1.26 -11.94
CA MET A 148 18.15 -1.18 -12.38
C MET A 148 18.32 -1.85 -13.75
N GLU A 149 17.70 -3.02 -13.95
CA GLU A 149 17.68 -3.73 -15.24
C GLU A 149 16.91 -2.94 -16.31
N ASP A 150 15.71 -2.45 -15.99
CA ASP A 150 14.82 -1.75 -16.93
C ASP A 150 15.40 -0.43 -17.44
N MET A 151 15.94 0.38 -16.52
CA MET A 151 16.39 1.73 -16.79
C MET A 151 17.91 1.84 -16.92
N ASN A 152 18.62 0.70 -16.85
CA ASN A 152 20.08 0.60 -16.86
C ASN A 152 20.72 1.65 -15.94
N CYS A 153 20.29 1.68 -14.68
CA CYS A 153 20.69 2.71 -13.72
C CYS A 153 21.30 2.14 -12.44
N GLU A 154 22.01 3.00 -11.70
CA GLU A 154 22.59 2.62 -10.41
C GLU A 154 21.53 2.48 -9.33
N ARG A 155 21.84 1.70 -8.30
CA ARG A 155 20.90 1.35 -7.22
C ARG A 155 20.26 2.55 -6.54
N ASP A 156 21.01 3.62 -6.27
CA ASP A 156 20.44 4.80 -5.61
C ASP A 156 19.45 5.56 -6.50
N LYS A 157 19.70 5.60 -7.81
CA LYS A 157 18.74 6.13 -8.78
C LYS A 157 17.51 5.23 -8.88
N ALA A 158 17.68 3.91 -8.89
CA ALA A 158 16.57 2.96 -8.90
C ALA A 158 15.67 3.10 -7.67
N ARG A 159 16.24 3.34 -6.48
CA ARG A 159 15.47 3.63 -5.25
C ARG A 159 14.67 4.92 -5.34
N LEU A 160 15.25 5.96 -5.93
CA LEU A 160 14.54 7.21 -6.16
C LEU A 160 13.35 6.98 -7.10
N VAL A 161 13.58 6.30 -8.23
CA VAL A 161 12.52 5.93 -9.18
C VAL A 161 11.44 5.11 -8.49
N LEU A 162 11.80 4.10 -7.69
CA LEU A 162 10.84 3.29 -6.91
C LEU A 162 9.91 4.19 -6.08
N SER A 163 10.47 5.19 -5.39
CA SER A 163 9.69 6.10 -4.55
C SER A 163 8.85 7.11 -5.35
N GLU A 164 9.38 7.67 -6.43
CA GLU A 164 8.69 8.68 -7.24
C GLU A 164 7.59 8.09 -8.14
N SER A 165 7.69 6.81 -8.46
CA SER A 165 6.80 6.14 -9.42
C SER A 165 5.60 5.44 -8.79
N VAL A 166 5.45 5.47 -7.47
CA VAL A 166 4.36 4.79 -6.75
C VAL A 166 2.98 5.21 -7.27
N ASP A 167 2.70 6.51 -7.31
CA ASP A 167 1.40 7.03 -7.73
C ASP A 167 1.09 6.67 -9.19
N MET A 168 2.12 6.63 -10.02
CA MET A 168 2.01 6.27 -11.44
C MET A 168 1.74 4.77 -11.61
N GLY A 169 2.43 3.92 -10.85
CA GLY A 169 2.18 2.49 -10.84
C GLY A 169 0.78 2.15 -10.38
N GLU A 170 0.24 2.88 -9.41
CA GLU A 170 -1.15 2.73 -8.97
C GLU A 170 -2.17 3.14 -10.03
N ILE A 171 -1.86 4.11 -10.91
CA ILE A 171 -2.78 4.49 -11.98
C ILE A 171 -2.75 3.47 -13.12
N PHE A 172 -1.56 3.03 -13.52
CA PHE A 172 -1.37 2.19 -14.71
C PHE A 172 -1.46 0.69 -14.44
N ASN A 173 -1.00 0.25 -13.27
CA ASN A 173 -0.75 -1.15 -12.94
C ASN A 173 -1.43 -1.58 -11.64
N GLU A 174 -2.64 -1.06 -11.40
CA GLU A 174 -3.52 -1.52 -10.33
C GLU A 174 -4.14 -2.88 -10.65
N GLU A 175 -4.17 -3.75 -9.64
CA GLU A 175 -4.84 -5.05 -9.69
C GLU A 175 -6.35 -4.92 -10.01
N GLU A 176 -6.85 -5.78 -10.90
CA GLU A 176 -8.27 -5.80 -11.29
C GLU A 176 -9.21 -6.06 -10.10
N ASP A 177 -8.78 -6.87 -9.12
CA ASP A 177 -9.54 -7.14 -7.89
C ASP A 177 -9.61 -5.90 -6.96
N GLU A 178 -8.60 -5.03 -6.98
CA GLU A 178 -8.59 -3.79 -6.20
C GLU A 178 -9.49 -2.73 -6.83
N LYS A 179 -9.54 -2.66 -8.17
CA LYS A 179 -10.50 -1.84 -8.92
C LYS A 179 -11.94 -2.21 -8.57
N ALA A 180 -12.26 -3.51 -8.52
CA ALA A 180 -13.59 -3.97 -8.16
C ALA A 180 -13.99 -3.58 -6.73
N ARG A 181 -13.08 -3.69 -5.76
CA ARG A 181 -13.32 -3.26 -4.37
C ARG A 181 -13.53 -1.76 -4.23
N ARG A 182 -12.75 -0.91 -4.92
CA ARG A 182 -12.92 0.56 -4.87
C ARG A 182 -14.29 0.96 -5.41
N VAL A 183 -14.71 0.37 -6.52
CA VAL A 183 -16.05 0.60 -7.11
C VAL A 183 -17.16 0.17 -6.15
N GLU A 184 -17.01 -0.96 -5.46
CA GLU A 184 -17.99 -1.43 -4.47
C GLU A 184 -18.10 -0.49 -3.26
N VAL A 185 -16.98 0.04 -2.77
CA VAL A 185 -16.95 1.00 -1.65
C VAL A 185 -17.60 2.33 -2.04
N ASP A 186 -17.31 2.87 -3.23
CA ASP A 186 -17.92 4.12 -3.72
C ASP A 186 -19.44 3.98 -3.92
N LEU A 187 -19.91 2.80 -4.35
CA LEU A 187 -21.35 2.51 -4.49
C LEU A 187 -22.06 2.46 -3.12
N LEU A 188 -21.42 1.91 -2.10
CA LEU A 188 -21.97 1.85 -0.74
C LEU A 188 -22.06 3.24 -0.10
N ASP A 189 -21.08 4.12 -0.32
CA ASP A 189 -21.08 5.47 0.24
C ASP A 189 -22.19 6.37 -0.35
N THR A 190 -22.54 6.15 -1.62
CA THR A 190 -23.68 6.86 -2.25
C THR A 190 -25.06 6.40 -1.79
N SER A 191 -25.18 5.30 -1.05
CA SER A 191 -26.47 4.79 -0.55
C SER A 191 -26.90 5.34 0.81
N ILE A 192 -26.07 6.19 1.44
CA ILE A 192 -26.33 6.77 2.77
C ILE A 192 -26.96 8.18 2.69
N LEU A 193 -27.18 8.73 1.49
CA LEU A 193 -27.85 10.01 1.30
C LEU A 193 -29.12 9.83 0.49
N ASP A 194 -30.21 9.38 1.13
CA ASP A 194 -31.60 9.62 0.73
C ASP A 194 -32.55 8.99 1.79
N ASP A 195 -32.59 9.56 3.00
CA ASP A 195 -33.78 9.47 3.85
C ASP A 195 -33.83 10.69 4.77
N ASP A 196 -34.57 11.71 4.35
CA ASP A 196 -35.31 12.58 5.26
C ASP A 196 -36.48 13.20 4.48
N ASN A 197 -37.59 12.48 4.58
CA ASN A 197 -38.90 12.83 4.06
C ASN A 197 -39.52 13.95 4.92
N ASP A 198 -40.05 14.96 4.23
CA ASP A 198 -40.85 16.06 4.79
C ASP A 198 -42.14 15.54 5.46
N ASP A 199 -42.53 16.18 6.57
CA ASP A 199 -43.90 16.60 6.95
C ASP A 199 -44.22 16.38 8.44
N ASN A 200 -44.33 17.48 9.19
CA ASN A 200 -45.50 17.71 10.05
C ASN A 200 -45.59 19.18 10.49
N SER A 201 -46.56 19.91 9.96
CA SER A 201 -46.96 21.25 10.42
C SER A 201 -48.14 21.22 11.40
N HIS A 202 -48.02 21.99 12.50
CA HIS A 202 -49.02 22.86 13.17
C HIS A 202 -49.13 22.76 14.71
N GLN A 203 -48.78 23.90 15.35
CA GLN A 203 -49.39 24.62 16.51
C GLN A 203 -49.89 23.81 17.74
N SER A 204 -49.66 24.15 19.02
CA SER A 204 -49.60 25.47 19.67
C SER A 204 -49.57 25.37 21.23
N ILE A 205 -49.06 26.41 21.91
CA ILE A 205 -49.33 26.92 23.30
C ILE A 205 -48.63 26.18 24.48
N LEU A 206 -47.60 26.78 25.14
CA LEU A 206 -47.63 27.59 26.40
C LEU A 206 -48.16 26.77 27.61
N THR A 207 -47.42 26.47 28.69
CA THR A 207 -47.01 27.40 29.78
C THR A 207 -45.97 26.78 30.76
N GLU A 208 -45.09 27.66 31.25
CA GLU A 208 -44.53 27.81 32.62
C GLU A 208 -43.60 26.77 33.34
N LYS A 209 -42.41 27.30 33.69
CA LYS A 209 -41.39 26.97 34.73
C LYS A 209 -41.97 26.77 36.17
N PRO A 210 -41.21 26.46 37.27
CA PRO A 210 -39.73 26.50 37.46
C PRO A 210 -39.03 25.42 38.36
N ARG A 211 -37.70 25.34 38.18
CA ARG A 211 -36.56 25.27 39.15
C ARG A 211 -36.50 24.30 40.37
N LYS A 212 -35.34 23.60 40.39
CA LYS A 212 -34.37 23.34 41.50
C LYS A 212 -34.87 22.63 42.76
N LYS A 213 -34.17 21.54 43.14
CA LYS A 213 -33.21 21.51 44.27
C LYS A 213 -32.47 20.16 44.38
N PHE A 214 -31.15 20.25 44.48
CA PHE A 214 -30.25 19.28 45.10
C PHE A 214 -30.47 19.24 46.63
N ARG A 215 -30.41 18.06 47.27
CA ARG A 215 -29.49 17.68 48.38
C ARG A 215 -29.87 16.37 49.08
N LEU A 216 -28.83 15.56 49.29
CA LEU A 216 -28.49 14.64 50.40
C LEU A 216 -29.58 14.18 51.38
N ALA A 217 -29.70 12.87 51.57
CA ALA A 217 -29.11 12.15 52.71
C ALA A 217 -28.85 10.69 52.31
#